data_AF-A0A6J2TKS7-F1
#
_entry.id   AF-A0A6J2TKS7-F1
#
_cell.length_a   1.000
_cell.length_b   1.000
_cell.length_c   1.000
_cell.angle_alpha   90.00
_cell.angle_beta   90.00
_cell.angle_gamma   90.00
#
_symmetry.space_group_name_H-M   'P 1'
#
loop_
_entity.id
_entity.type
_entity.pdbx_description
1 polymer ?
#
loop_
_entity_poly.entity_id
_entity_poly.type
_entity_poly.pdbx_seq_one_letter_code
_entity_poly.pdbx_strand_id
1 'polypeptide(L)'
;MCHQPYTKAELDEICCNLSPNVWINPHRSVLGLGNYDVNVIMTALQLRSCEAVWFDKRKDPSCINLDVIVGFILNIPSDYKLGIITLPLRKRHWIAVRRIEERYYNLDSKLSLPECIGNEADVLQFLREQLMTNERELFLVLENSGRGQEEEGSTQRWLRDSHVRHKTTNGT
;
A
#
# COMPACT_ATOMS: atom_id res chain seq x y z
N MET A 1 -4.46 17.13 -8.64
CA MET A 1 -3.36 17.86 -7.95
C MET A 1 -2.09 17.01 -8.04
N CYS A 2 -0.97 17.58 -8.48
CA CYS A 2 0.30 16.86 -8.55
C CYS A 2 0.97 16.89 -7.18
N HIS A 3 0.89 15.80 -6.41
CA HIS A 3 1.64 15.68 -5.17
C HIS A 3 3.13 15.46 -5.52
N GLN A 4 4.02 16.27 -4.97
CA GLN A 4 5.47 16.05 -5.10
C GLN A 4 5.86 14.70 -4.50
N PRO A 5 6.80 13.91 -5.05
CA PRO A 5 7.22 12.65 -4.43
C PRO A 5 7.86 12.89 -3.05
N TYR A 6 7.84 11.89 -2.17
CA TYR A 6 8.65 11.93 -0.95
C TYR A 6 10.11 11.68 -1.30
N THR A 7 11.00 12.51 -0.77
CA THR A 7 12.44 12.32 -0.80
C THR A 7 12.88 11.37 0.30
N LYS A 8 14.05 10.74 0.12
CA LYS A 8 14.66 9.89 1.15
C LYS A 8 14.82 10.63 2.49
N ALA A 9 15.22 11.90 2.44
CA ALA A 9 15.43 12.71 3.63
C ALA A 9 14.13 12.89 4.45
N GLU A 10 13.01 13.15 3.78
CA GLU A 10 11.69 13.26 4.44
C GLU A 10 11.25 11.93 5.07
N LEU A 11 11.47 10.79 4.38
CA LEU A 11 11.16 9.48 4.95
C LEU A 11 12.05 9.12 6.14
N ASP A 12 13.34 9.49 6.08
CA ASP A 12 14.29 9.29 7.16
C ASP A 12 13.93 10.16 8.38
N GLU A 13 13.42 11.38 8.18
CA GLU A 13 12.91 12.25 9.24
C GLU A 13 11.67 11.68 9.92
N ILE A 14 10.70 11.17 9.14
CA ILE A 14 9.52 10.47 9.67
C ILE A 14 9.94 9.28 10.53
N CYS A 15 10.91 8.49 10.06
CA CYS A 15 11.46 7.36 10.79
C CYS A 15 12.08 7.79 12.15
N CYS A 16 12.82 8.90 12.18
CA CYS A 16 13.37 9.46 13.42
C CYS A 16 12.27 9.94 14.38
N ASN A 17 11.24 10.61 13.87
CA ASN A 17 10.14 11.15 14.67
C ASN A 17 9.26 10.05 15.30
N LEU A 18 9.13 8.90 14.65
CA LEU A 18 8.43 7.73 15.18
C LEU A 18 9.22 6.98 16.27
N SER A 19 10.51 7.28 16.47
CA SER A 19 11.35 6.65 17.51
C SER A 19 12.32 7.63 18.17
N PRO A 20 11.82 8.60 18.96
CA PRO A 20 12.65 9.67 19.54
C PRO A 20 13.59 9.22 20.68
N ASN A 21 13.43 8.02 21.23
CA ASN A 21 14.15 7.56 22.43
C ASN A 21 15.09 6.36 22.22
N VAL A 22 15.51 6.06 21.00
CA VAL A 22 16.44 4.96 20.73
C VAL A 22 17.69 5.48 20.03
N TRP A 23 18.63 6.01 20.81
CA TRP A 23 19.93 6.51 20.33
C TRP A 23 20.78 5.43 19.61
N ILE A 24 20.37 4.15 19.69
CA ILE A 24 20.85 3.05 18.86
C ILE A 24 19.63 2.22 18.43
N ASN A 25 19.06 2.43 17.25
CA ASN A 25 18.08 1.49 16.70
C ASN A 25 18.83 0.28 16.09
N PRO A 26 18.74 -0.93 16.68
CA PRO A 26 19.39 -2.15 16.16
C PRO A 26 18.82 -2.61 14.81
N HIS A 27 17.73 -1.98 14.36
CA HIS A 27 17.08 -2.17 13.07
C HIS A 27 17.33 -1.04 12.08
N ARG A 28 18.16 -0.03 12.41
CA ARG A 28 18.68 0.92 11.42
C ARG A 28 19.62 0.13 10.51
N SER A 29 19.22 -0.14 9.26
CA SER A 29 20.15 -0.66 8.27
C SER A 29 21.30 0.33 8.15
N VAL A 30 22.48 -0.02 8.68
CA VAL A 30 23.74 0.76 8.71
C VAL A 30 24.28 1.06 7.28
N LEU A 31 23.47 0.86 6.24
CA LEU A 31 23.82 1.01 4.82
C LEU A 31 22.90 1.96 4.05
N GLY A 32 21.90 2.60 4.67
CA GLY A 32 21.09 3.61 3.97
C GLY A 32 20.25 3.08 2.81
N LEU A 33 19.81 1.81 2.89
CA LEU A 33 19.02 1.09 1.88
C LEU A 33 17.57 0.93 2.33
N GLY A 34 16.72 1.96 2.18
CA GLY A 34 15.26 1.91 1.93
C GLY A 34 14.32 0.89 2.62
N ASN A 35 14.72 0.18 3.67
CA ASN A 35 13.90 -0.84 4.34
C ASN A 35 13.00 -0.16 5.38
N TYR A 36 12.02 0.60 4.91
CA TYR A 36 11.05 1.27 5.78
C TYR A 36 9.99 0.27 6.26
N ASP A 37 9.68 0.33 7.56
CA ASP A 37 8.54 -0.36 8.15
C ASP A 37 7.23 0.24 7.65
N VAL A 38 6.14 -0.55 7.66
CA VAL A 38 4.82 -0.10 7.20
C VAL A 38 4.34 1.15 7.94
N ASN A 39 4.70 1.32 9.21
CA ASN A 39 4.32 2.50 10.00
C ASN A 39 4.91 3.79 9.41
N VAL A 40 6.12 3.75 8.85
CA VAL A 40 6.73 4.90 8.18
C VAL A 40 5.92 5.29 6.95
N ILE A 41 5.48 4.29 6.16
CA ILE A 41 4.62 4.52 4.98
C ILE A 41 3.27 5.10 5.40
N MET A 42 2.65 4.56 6.45
CA MET A 42 1.36 5.07 6.96
C MET A 42 1.48 6.53 7.44
N THR A 43 2.51 6.85 8.22
CA THR A 43 2.74 8.22 8.68
C THR A 43 3.04 9.18 7.53
N ALA A 44 3.83 8.76 6.54
CA ALA A 44 4.06 9.55 5.33
C ALA A 44 2.76 9.82 4.56
N LEU A 45 1.86 8.84 4.45
CA LEU A 45 0.56 9.05 3.83
C LEU A 45 -0.29 10.04 4.64
N GLN A 46 -0.34 9.88 5.97
CA GLN A 46 -1.10 10.76 6.86
C GLN A 46 -0.67 12.23 6.77
N LEU A 47 0.64 12.49 6.70
CA LEU A 47 1.19 13.84 6.52
C LEU A 47 0.69 14.53 5.23
N ARG A 48 0.22 13.75 4.26
CA ARG A 48 -0.35 14.24 2.99
C ARG A 48 -1.85 14.05 2.89
N SER A 49 -2.53 13.92 4.03
CA SER A 49 -3.98 13.69 4.08
C SER A 49 -4.39 12.46 3.27
N CYS A 50 -3.58 11.40 3.29
CA CYS A 50 -3.94 10.09 2.79
C CYS A 50 -3.96 9.07 3.92
N GLU A 51 -4.80 8.05 3.80
CA GLU A 51 -4.83 6.90 4.70
C GLU A 51 -4.49 5.63 3.94
N ALA A 52 -3.84 4.68 4.63
CA ALA A 52 -3.62 3.33 4.12
C ALA A 52 -4.46 2.34 4.93
N VAL A 53 -5.28 1.57 4.24
CA VAL A 53 -6.11 0.51 4.83
C VAL A 53 -5.57 -0.85 4.41
N TRP A 54 -5.31 -1.72 5.37
CA TRP A 54 -4.91 -3.09 5.09
C TRP A 54 -6.09 -3.85 4.45
N PHE A 55 -5.89 -4.39 3.25
CA PHE A 55 -6.89 -5.22 2.58
C PHE A 55 -6.85 -6.68 3.05
N ASP A 56 -8.00 -7.21 3.47
CA ASP A 56 -8.14 -8.61 3.81
C ASP A 56 -8.05 -9.49 2.55
N LYS A 57 -6.91 -10.15 2.35
CA LYS A 57 -6.62 -11.02 1.20
C LYS A 57 -7.60 -12.19 1.01
N ARG A 58 -8.44 -12.49 2.01
CA ARG A 58 -9.52 -13.50 1.91
C ARG A 58 -10.72 -12.98 1.12
N LYS A 59 -10.82 -11.67 0.89
CA LYS A 59 -11.87 -11.05 0.08
C LYS A 59 -11.41 -10.93 -1.37
N ASP A 60 -12.35 -11.07 -2.30
CA ASP A 60 -12.08 -10.82 -3.71
C ASP A 60 -11.90 -9.30 -3.95
N PRO A 61 -10.82 -8.86 -4.64
CA PRO A 61 -10.58 -7.44 -4.94
C PRO A 61 -11.73 -6.72 -5.64
N SER A 62 -12.64 -7.43 -6.30
CA SER A 62 -13.81 -6.81 -6.96
C SER A 62 -14.76 -6.10 -5.99
N CYS A 63 -14.62 -6.33 -4.68
CA CYS A 63 -15.35 -5.57 -3.66
C CYS A 63 -14.76 -4.17 -3.43
N ILE A 64 -13.61 -3.83 -4.01
CA ILE A 64 -12.96 -2.53 -3.88
C ILE A 64 -13.67 -1.48 -4.76
N ASN A 65 -14.06 -0.37 -4.15
CA ASN A 65 -14.57 0.81 -4.82
C ASN A 65 -13.40 1.66 -5.34
N LEU A 66 -13.01 1.44 -6.60
CA LEU A 66 -11.86 2.10 -7.23
C LEU A 66 -11.97 3.63 -7.31
N ASP A 67 -13.18 4.20 -7.26
CA ASP A 67 -13.41 5.64 -7.38
C ASP A 67 -12.83 6.44 -6.21
N VAL A 68 -12.76 5.83 -5.03
CA VAL A 68 -12.22 6.45 -3.81
C VAL A 68 -10.76 6.08 -3.56
N ILE A 69 -10.18 5.22 -4.40
CA ILE A 69 -8.80 4.75 -4.25
C ILE A 69 -7.85 5.67 -5.02
N VAL A 70 -6.89 6.25 -4.29
CA VAL A 70 -5.78 7.01 -4.86
C VAL A 70 -4.74 6.07 -5.48
N GLY A 71 -4.50 4.93 -4.84
CA GLY A 71 -3.58 3.91 -5.32
C GLY A 71 -3.49 2.71 -4.39
N PHE A 72 -2.58 1.80 -4.70
CA PHE A 72 -2.33 0.59 -3.94
C PHE A 72 -0.86 0.50 -3.58
N ILE A 73 -0.57 -0.12 -2.45
CA ILE A 73 0.79 -0.46 -2.03
C ILE A 73 0.82 -1.96 -1.75
N LEU A 74 1.73 -2.66 -2.42
CA LEU A 74 1.97 -4.09 -2.25
C LEU A 74 3.27 -4.31 -1.48
N ASN A 75 3.23 -5.20 -0.50
CA ASN A 75 4.41 -5.74 0.16
C ASN A 75 4.66 -7.15 -0.37
N ILE A 76 5.73 -7.35 -1.14
CA ILE A 76 6.02 -8.64 -1.77
C ILE A 76 7.37 -9.20 -1.30
N PRO A 77 7.55 -10.53 -1.28
CA PRO A 77 8.88 -11.11 -1.10
C PRO A 77 9.78 -10.74 -2.28
N SER A 78 11.05 -10.46 -2.00
CA SER A 78 12.03 -10.02 -2.97
C SER A 78 13.36 -10.74 -2.75
N ASP A 79 13.79 -11.47 -3.77
CA ASP A 79 15.12 -12.07 -3.81
C ASP A 79 16.16 -11.07 -4.32
N TYR A 80 17.38 -11.15 -3.78
CA TYR A 80 18.52 -10.40 -4.29
C TYR A 80 19.38 -11.31 -5.16
N LYS A 81 19.58 -10.91 -6.42
CA LYS A 81 20.51 -11.57 -7.33
C LYS A 81 21.86 -10.87 -7.24
N LEU A 82 22.89 -11.56 -6.75
CA LEU A 82 24.27 -11.10 -6.81
C LEU A 82 25.00 -11.91 -7.89
N GLY A 83 25.01 -11.38 -9.12
CA GLY A 83 25.50 -12.13 -10.29
C GLY A 83 24.63 -13.37 -10.58
N ILE A 84 25.24 -14.56 -10.51
CA ILE A 84 24.57 -15.85 -10.76
C ILE A 84 23.99 -16.44 -9.46
N ILE A 85 24.31 -15.86 -8.29
CA ILE A 85 23.90 -16.38 -6.99
C ILE A 85 22.65 -15.63 -6.51
N THR A 86 21.55 -16.35 -6.32
CA THR A 86 20.38 -15.85 -5.59
C THR A 86 20.64 -16.06 -4.10
N LEU A 87 20.84 -14.97 -3.36
CA LEU A 87 20.99 -15.05 -1.91
C LEU A 87 19.63 -15.36 -1.27
N PRO A 88 19.53 -16.34 -0.34
CA PRO A 88 18.27 -16.71 0.34
C PRO A 88 17.86 -15.68 1.41
N LEU A 89 18.05 -14.40 1.13
CA LEU A 89 17.66 -13.30 1.99
C LEU A 89 16.23 -12.90 1.62
N ARG A 90 15.26 -13.33 2.43
CA ARG A 90 13.83 -12.97 2.30
C ARG A 90 13.62 -11.50 2.65
N LYS A 91 14.01 -10.60 1.76
CA LYS A 91 13.72 -9.18 1.90
C LYS A 91 12.32 -8.88 1.41
N ARG A 92 11.73 -7.85 1.99
CA ARG A 92 10.46 -7.28 1.56
C ARG A 92 10.72 -6.18 0.53
N HIS A 93 9.80 -6.04 -0.41
CA HIS A 93 9.85 -5.01 -1.43
C HIS A 93 8.49 -4.37 -1.59
N TRP A 94 8.49 -3.04 -1.57
CA TRP A 94 7.29 -2.23 -1.67
C TRP A 94 7.07 -1.84 -3.13
N ILE A 95 5.88 -2.13 -3.64
CA ILE A 95 5.45 -1.76 -4.98
C ILE A 95 4.26 -0.81 -4.87
N ALA A 96 4.31 0.30 -5.58
CA ALA A 96 3.16 1.19 -5.73
C ALA A 96 2.44 0.90 -7.04
N VAL A 97 1.10 0.84 -7.00
CA VAL A 97 0.26 0.80 -8.19
C VAL A 97 -0.67 2.00 -8.15
N ARG A 98 -0.76 2.74 -9.27
CA ARG A 98 -1.53 3.98 -9.30
C ARG A 98 -2.23 4.16 -10.65
N ARG A 99 -3.44 4.74 -10.61
CA ARG A 99 -4.11 5.25 -11.80
C ARG A 99 -3.48 6.57 -12.23
N ILE A 100 -2.99 6.62 -13.46
CA ILE A 100 -2.48 7.82 -14.12
C ILE A 100 -3.35 8.00 -15.37
N GLU A 101 -4.07 9.11 -15.44
CA GLU A 101 -5.13 9.32 -16.42
C GLU A 101 -6.18 8.18 -16.33
N GLU A 102 -6.39 7.44 -17.42
CA GLU A 102 -7.40 6.38 -17.53
C GLU A 102 -6.81 4.97 -17.35
N ARG A 103 -5.52 4.85 -16.97
CA ARG A 103 -4.83 3.56 -16.90
C ARG A 103 -4.08 3.37 -15.58
N TYR A 104 -3.99 2.11 -15.14
CA TYR A 104 -3.22 1.70 -13.98
C TYR A 104 -1.81 1.31 -14.38
N TYR A 105 -0.85 1.74 -13.57
CA TYR A 105 0.57 1.47 -13.77
C TYR A 105 1.19 0.85 -12.53
N ASN A 106 2.04 -0.13 -12.76
CA ASN A 106 2.99 -0.64 -11.79
C ASN A 106 4.20 0.32 -11.74
N LEU A 107 4.42 0.91 -10.56
CA LEU A 107 5.49 1.86 -10.28
C LEU A 107 6.59 1.23 -9.43
N ASP A 108 6.82 -0.07 -9.59
CA ASP A 108 7.93 -0.78 -8.95
C ASP A 108 9.26 -0.10 -9.30
N SER A 109 10.01 0.31 -8.28
CA SER A 109 11.32 0.97 -8.41
C SER A 109 12.41 0.08 -9.03
N LYS A 110 12.18 -1.23 -9.16
CA LYS A 110 13.08 -2.17 -9.85
C LYS A 110 12.87 -2.21 -11.36
N LEU A 111 11.73 -1.72 -11.85
CA LEU A 111 11.49 -1.59 -13.27
C LEU A 111 12.27 -0.39 -13.82
N SER A 112 12.76 -0.50 -15.04
CA SER A 112 13.41 0.64 -15.72
C SER A 112 12.42 1.74 -16.07
N LEU A 113 11.14 1.40 -16.25
CA LEU A 113 10.04 2.28 -16.60
C LEU A 113 8.73 1.77 -15.96
N PRO A 114 7.75 2.65 -15.68
CA PRO A 114 6.41 2.25 -15.28
C PRO A 114 5.80 1.24 -16.27
N GLU A 115 5.31 0.12 -15.73
CA GLU A 115 4.65 -0.91 -16.54
C GLU A 115 3.14 -0.69 -16.54
N CYS A 116 2.53 -0.61 -17.73
CA CYS A 116 1.09 -0.43 -17.87
C CYS A 116 0.37 -1.74 -17.54
N ILE A 117 -0.46 -1.73 -16.49
CA ILE A 117 -1.32 -2.86 -16.13
C ILE A 117 -2.57 -2.86 -17.02
N GLY A 118 -3.18 -1.70 -17.23
CA GLY A 118 -4.37 -1.56 -18.08
C GLY A 118 -5.51 -0.79 -17.42
N ASN A 119 -6.74 -1.24 -17.60
CA ASN A 119 -7.96 -0.61 -17.06
C ASN A 119 -8.33 -1.15 -15.66
N GLU A 120 -9.53 -0.81 -15.19
CA GLU A 120 -10.05 -1.27 -13.89
C GLU A 120 -10.17 -2.78 -13.75
N ALA A 121 -10.62 -3.49 -14.80
CA ALA A 121 -10.71 -4.94 -14.77
C ALA A 121 -9.31 -5.57 -14.71
N ASP A 122 -8.36 -5.02 -15.46
CA ASP A 122 -6.98 -5.49 -15.50
C ASP A 122 -6.28 -5.30 -14.15
N VAL A 123 -6.47 -4.16 -13.47
CA VAL A 123 -5.88 -3.96 -12.14
C VAL A 123 -6.50 -4.86 -11.08
N LEU A 124 -7.81 -5.11 -11.13
CA LEU A 124 -8.45 -6.05 -10.21
C LEU A 124 -7.96 -7.49 -10.42
N GLN A 125 -7.76 -7.89 -11.67
CA GLN A 125 -7.18 -9.18 -12.01
C GLN A 125 -5.73 -9.29 -11.53
N PHE A 126 -4.92 -8.25 -11.78
CA PHE A 126 -3.56 -8.15 -11.27
C PHE A 126 -3.53 -8.29 -9.74
N LEU A 127 -4.36 -7.54 -9.00
CA LEU A 127 -4.42 -7.63 -7.55
C LEU A 127 -4.83 -9.03 -7.07
N ARG A 128 -5.79 -9.67 -7.76
CA ARG A 128 -6.20 -11.04 -7.45
C ARG A 128 -5.03 -12.01 -7.55
N GLU A 129 -4.24 -11.93 -8.61
CA GLU A 129 -3.03 -12.75 -8.79
C GLU A 129 -1.99 -12.48 -7.71
N GLN A 130 -1.78 -11.21 -7.34
CA GLN A 130 -0.87 -10.83 -6.27
C GLN A 130 -1.33 -11.39 -4.90
N LEU A 131 -2.62 -11.54 -4.64
CA LEU A 131 -3.12 -12.01 -3.35
C LEU A 131 -3.17 -13.53 -3.19
N MET A 132 -2.95 -14.30 -4.27
CA MET A 132 -2.93 -15.77 -4.22
C MET A 132 -1.81 -16.33 -3.35
N THR A 133 -0.71 -15.58 -3.18
CA THR A 133 0.43 -16.00 -2.36
C THR A 133 0.27 -15.48 -0.93
N ASN A 134 0.42 -16.36 0.05
CA ASN A 134 0.24 -15.96 1.46
C ASN A 134 1.27 -14.96 1.98
N GLU A 135 2.40 -14.83 1.30
CA GLU A 135 3.49 -13.95 1.68
C GLU A 135 3.33 -12.51 1.14
N ARG A 136 2.21 -12.17 0.49
CA ARG A 136 1.99 -10.83 -0.05
C ARG A 136 0.92 -10.09 0.75
N GLU A 137 1.12 -8.79 0.93
CA GLU A 137 0.18 -7.90 1.63
C GLU A 137 -0.21 -6.76 0.70
N LEU A 138 -1.46 -6.31 0.82
CA LEU A 138 -2.03 -5.22 0.02
C LEU A 138 -2.59 -4.15 0.94
N PHE A 139 -2.22 -2.91 0.65
CA PHE A 139 -2.75 -1.71 1.29
C PHE A 139 -3.48 -0.87 0.25
N LEU A 140 -4.69 -0.45 0.58
CA LEU A 140 -5.49 0.50 -0.20
C LEU A 140 -5.16 1.90 0.29
N VAL A 141 -4.81 2.81 -0.63
CA VAL A 141 -4.54 4.21 -0.28
C VAL A 141 -5.73 5.06 -0.68
N LEU A 142 -6.31 5.78 0.29
CA LEU A 142 -7.44 6.69 0.11
C LEU A 142 -7.04 8.11 0.48
N GLU A 143 -7.72 9.10 -0.10
CA GLU A 143 -7.60 10.49 0.34
C GLU A 143 -8.47 10.68 1.60
N ASN A 144 -7.85 11.25 2.63
CA ASN A 144 -8.54 11.70 3.83
C ASN A 144 -9.35 12.94 3.47
N SER A 145 -10.58 12.73 3.03
CA SER A 145 -11.55 13.79 2.80
C SER A 145 -11.86 14.41 4.16
N GLY A 146 -11.20 15.52 4.52
CA GLY A 146 -11.22 16.16 5.84
C GLY A 146 -12.59 16.64 6.34
N ARG A 147 -13.56 15.75 6.51
CA ARG A 147 -14.74 15.94 7.35
C ARG A 147 -14.39 15.46 8.74
N GLY A 148 -14.57 16.36 9.70
CA GLY A 148 -14.02 16.29 11.05
C GLY A 148 -14.44 15.06 11.85
N GLN A 149 -13.65 14.85 12.90
CA GLN A 149 -13.95 14.20 14.18
C GLN A 149 -14.95 13.04 14.20
N GLU A 150 -14.44 11.90 14.68
CA GLU A 150 -15.16 10.98 15.56
C GLU A 150 -16.48 10.41 15.03
N GLU A 151 -16.38 9.41 14.16
CA GLU A 151 -17.34 8.30 14.21
C GLU A 151 -16.58 6.97 14.29
N GLU A 152 -16.54 6.41 15.49
CA GLU A 152 -16.26 4.99 15.76
C GLU A 152 -17.31 4.15 15.02
N GLY A 153 -17.08 3.93 13.73
CA GLY A 153 -18.03 3.27 12.85
C GLY A 153 -17.73 3.51 11.38
N SER A 154 -16.45 3.49 10.99
CA SER A 154 -16.02 3.69 9.60
C SER A 154 -16.67 2.63 8.70
N THR A 155 -17.80 3.02 8.08
CA THR A 155 -18.36 2.37 6.90
C THR A 155 -17.18 2.21 5.95
N GLN A 156 -16.82 0.97 5.59
CA GLN A 156 -15.67 0.66 4.75
C GLN A 156 -15.81 1.43 3.42
N ARG A 157 -15.30 2.66 3.33
CA ARG A 157 -15.50 3.57 2.17
C ARG A 157 -14.99 2.96 0.87
N TRP A 158 -13.96 2.15 1.01
CA TRP A 158 -13.36 1.35 -0.05
C TRP A 158 -14.20 0.14 -0.46
N LEU A 159 -15.26 -0.23 0.27
CA LEU A 159 -16.12 -1.36 -0.05
C LEU A 159 -17.26 -0.91 -0.98
N ARG A 160 -17.49 -1.64 -2.08
CA ARG A 160 -18.65 -1.43 -2.95
C ARG A 160 -19.95 -1.83 -2.25
N ASP A 161 -20.98 -0.99 -2.38
CA ASP A 161 -22.29 -1.14 -1.72
C ASP A 161 -23.00 -2.48 -1.97
N SER A 162 -22.67 -3.18 -3.06
CA SER A 162 -23.24 -4.48 -3.40
C SER A 162 -22.96 -5.58 -2.38
N HIS A 163 -21.94 -5.44 -1.52
CA HIS A 163 -21.58 -6.42 -0.48
C HIS A 163 -22.21 -6.17 0.90
N VAL A 164 -22.88 -5.02 1.10
CA VAL A 164 -23.46 -4.67 2.41
C VAL A 164 -24.83 -5.35 2.64
N ARG A 165 -25.50 -5.81 1.58
CA ARG A 165 -26.88 -6.32 1.65
C ARG A 165 -27.09 -7.73 2.22
N HIS A 166 -26.07 -8.43 2.68
CA HIS A 166 -26.21 -9.79 3.23
C HIS A 166 -26.08 -9.93 4.76
N LYS A 167 -25.99 -8.84 5.52
CA LYS A 167 -25.88 -8.91 6.99
C LYS A 167 -27.15 -8.54 7.80
N THR A 168 -28.28 -8.27 7.15
CA THR A 168 -29.51 -7.86 7.87
C THR A 168 -30.73 -8.68 7.46
N THR A 169 -30.68 -9.99 7.63
CA THR A 169 -31.87 -10.83 7.78
C THR A 169 -31.50 -12.03 8.64
N ASN A 170 -31.67 -11.91 9.95
CA ASN A 170 -32.11 -12.99 10.85
C ASN A 170 -32.23 -12.42 12.28
N GLY A 171 -33.48 -12.23 12.69
CA GLY A 171 -33.87 -11.74 14.00
C GLY A 171 -35.38 -11.64 14.05
N THR A 172 -36.02 -12.79 13.90
CA THR A 172 -37.45 -13.01 14.21
C THR A 172 -37.60 -13.11 15.72
#